data_AF-A0A934CX99-F1
#
_entry.id   AF-A0A934CX99-F1
#
_cell.length_a   1.000
_cell.length_b   1.000
_cell.length_c   1.000
_cell.angle_alpha   90.00
_cell.angle_beta   90.00
_cell.angle_gamma   90.00
#
_symmetry.space_group_name_H-M   'P 1'
#
loop_
_entity.id
_entity.type
_entity.pdbx_description
1 polymer ?
#
loop_
_entity_poly.entity_id
_entity_poly.type
_entity_poly.pdbx_seq_one_letter_code
_entity_poly.pdbx_strand_id
1 'polypeptide(L)' 'MQYAGDWYWAKYDAGFNILAEGKVEDCIKCHAEKKDNDYIFTGKVMGK' A
#
# COMPACT_ATOMS: atom_id res chain seq x y z
N MET A 1 -13.68 0.33 -9.41
CA MET A 1 -12.69 -0.14 -8.42
C MET A 1 -11.34 0.46 -8.80
N GLN A 2 -10.93 1.62 -8.24
CA GLN A 2 -9.68 2.31 -8.60
C GLN A 2 -8.98 2.99 -7.39
N TYR A 3 -9.13 2.47 -6.16
CA TYR A 3 -8.83 3.24 -4.94
C TYR A 3 -7.36 3.25 -4.45
N ALA A 4 -6.39 2.78 -5.24
CA ALA A 4 -5.01 2.60 -4.79
C ALA A 4 -3.94 3.26 -5.69
N GLY A 5 -4.33 4.15 -6.60
CA GLY A 5 -3.42 4.74 -7.58
C GLY A 5 -2.51 3.68 -8.23
N ASP A 6 -1.21 3.97 -8.29
CA ASP A 6 -0.19 3.10 -8.87
C ASP A 6 0.45 2.13 -7.85
N TRP A 7 -0.10 2.02 -6.64
CA TRP A 7 0.46 1.18 -5.58
C TRP A 7 0.21 -0.30 -5.81
N TYR A 8 1.26 -1.11 -5.64
CA TYR A 8 1.23 -2.56 -5.62
C TYR A 8 1.67 -3.03 -4.23
N TRP A 9 0.83 -3.81 -3.56
CA TRP A 9 1.11 -4.32 -2.22
C TRP A 9 1.56 -5.77 -2.31
N ALA A 10 2.53 -6.17 -1.50
CA ALA A 10 2.93 -7.56 -1.36
C ALA A 10 3.18 -7.87 0.12
N LYS A 11 2.65 -9.00 0.59
CA LYS A 11 2.94 -9.59 1.89
C LYS A 11 3.72 -10.87 1.65
N TYR A 12 4.85 -11.01 2.33
CA TYR A 12 5.70 -12.20 2.25
C TYR A 12 6.10 -12.68 3.64
N ASP A 13 6.46 -13.97 3.74
CA ASP A 13 7.02 -14.55 4.96
C ASP A 13 8.55 -14.34 5.06
N ALA A 14 9.17 -14.82 6.14
CA ALA A 14 10.62 -14.74 6.33
C ALA A 14 11.43 -15.53 5.29
N GLY A 15 10.80 -16.44 4.56
CA GLY A 15 11.38 -17.19 3.45
C GLY A 15 11.14 -16.54 2.08
N PHE A 16 10.57 -15.34 2.03
CA PHE A 16 10.17 -14.61 0.83
C PHE A 16 9.08 -15.28 -0.01
N ASN A 17 8.27 -16.18 0.57
CA ASN A 17 7.08 -16.68 -0.11
C ASN A 17 6.00 -15.60 -0.12
N ILE A 18 5.37 -15.37 -1.28
CA ILE A 18 4.25 -14.42 -1.40
C ILE A 18 3.00 -15.02 -0.74
N LEU A 19 2.46 -14.30 0.24
CA LEU A 19 1.24 -14.65 0.96
C LEU A 19 0.01 -13.89 0.43
N ALA A 20 0.21 -12.69 -0.11
CA ALA A 20 -0.82 -11.88 -0.78
C ALA A 20 -0.13 -10.80 -1.62
N GLU A 21 -0.68 -10.45 -2.79
CA GLU A 21 -0.09 -9.41 -3.64
C GLU A 21 -1.11 -8.65 -4.52
N GLY A 22 -0.68 -7.52 -5.10
CA GLY A 22 -1.46 -6.70 -6.00
C GLY A 22 -2.30 -5.64 -5.29
N LYS A 23 -3.60 -5.60 -5.61
CA LYS A 23 -4.56 -4.65 -5.04
C LYS A 23 -5.27 -5.27 -3.83
N VAL A 24 -4.48 -5.67 -2.83
CA VAL A 24 -4.98 -6.32 -1.60
C VAL A 24 -5.92 -5.36 -0.85
N GLU A 25 -7.19 -5.71 -0.72
CA GLU A 25 -8.24 -4.81 -0.21
C GLU A 25 -7.92 -4.28 1.19
N ASP A 26 -7.52 -5.15 2.11
CA ASP A 26 -7.20 -4.75 3.49
C ASP A 26 -6.04 -3.76 3.57
N CYS A 27 -5.00 -3.96 2.75
CA CYS A 27 -3.86 -3.05 2.66
C CYS A 27 -4.32 -1.68 2.12
N ILE A 28 -5.07 -1.68 1.01
CA ILE A 28 -5.56 -0.44 0.39
C ILE A 28 -6.47 0.32 1.35
N LYS A 29 -7.38 -0.37 2.04
CA LYS A 29 -8.35 0.25 2.94
C LYS A 29 -7.67 1.02 4.07
N CYS A 30 -6.68 0.41 4.73
CA CYS A 30 -5.93 1.07 5.80
C CYS A 30 -5.05 2.21 5.26
N HIS A 31 -4.34 1.96 4.16
CA HIS A 31 -3.43 2.96 3.60
C HIS A 31 -4.14 4.13 2.90
N ALA A 32 -5.39 3.96 2.48
CA ALA A 32 -6.22 5.04 1.92
C ALA A 32 -6.47 6.18 2.92
N GLU A 33 -6.32 5.95 4.22
CA GLU A 33 -6.33 7.01 5.25
C GLU A 33 -5.18 8.01 5.06
N LYS A 34 -4.12 7.61 4.35
CA LYS A 34 -2.97 8.45 3.98
C LYS A 34 -2.92 8.74 2.49
N LYS A 35 -4.03 8.65 1.76
CA LYS A 35 -4.06 8.93 0.30
C LYS A 35 -3.45 10.29 -0.07
N ASP A 36 -3.62 11.31 0.78
CA ASP A 36 -3.09 12.67 0.56
C ASP A 36 -1.58 12.79 0.89
N ASN A 37 -1.02 11.74 1.49
CA ASN A 37 0.41 11.58 1.78
C ASN A 37 0.96 10.34 1.05
N ASP A 38 0.46 10.09 -0.15
CA ASP A 38 0.87 8.98 -1.01
C ASP A 38 0.85 7.62 -0.31
N TYR A 39 -0.19 7.36 0.49
CA TYR A 39 -0.41 6.09 1.17
C TYR A 39 0.70 5.72 2.20
N ILE A 40 1.57 6.65 2.59
CA ILE A 40 2.72 6.42 3.49
C ILE A 40 2.45 6.96 4.91
N PHE A 41 2.86 6.18 5.93
CA PHE A 41 2.76 6.55 7.35
C PHE A 41 4.09 6.95 8.00
N THR A 42 5.22 6.64 7.37
CA THR A 42 6.56 6.78 7.97
C THR A 42 7.15 8.19 7.86
N GLY A 43 6.40 9.15 7.34
CA GLY A 43 6.83 10.54 7.21
C GLY A 43 5.98 11.30 6.20
N LYS A 44 6.15 12.62 6.13
CA LYS A 44 5.53 13.44 5.09
C LYS A 44 6.29 13.27 3.78
N VAL A 45 5.59 12.87 2.73
CA VAL A 45 6.15 12.83 1.38
C VAL A 45 6.24 14.27 0.86
N MET A 46 7.46 14.70 0.51
CA MET A 46 7.73 16.02 -0.06
C MET A 46 7.98 15.88 -1.56
N GLY A 47 7.29 16.65 -2.38
CA GLY A 47 7.54 16.71 -3.83
C GLY A 47 6.54 15.98 -4.72
N LYS A 48 5.26 15.90 -4.33
CA LYS A 48 4.17 15.74 -5.30
C LYS A 48 3.68 17.11 -5.76
#